data_AF-X0UCY7-F1
#
_entry.id   AF-X0UCY7-F1
#
_cell.length_a   1.000
_cell.length_b   1.000
_cell.length_c   1.000
_cell.angle_alpha   90.00
_cell.angle_beta   90.00
_cell.angle_gamma   90.00
#
_symmetry.space_group_name_H-M   'P 1'
#
loop_
_entity.id
_entity.type
_entity.pdbx_description
1 polymer ?
#
loop_
_entity_poly.entity_id
_entity_poly.type
_entity_poly.pdbx_seq_one_letter_code
_entity_poly.pdbx_strand_id
1 'polypeptide(L)'
;IGDMEVIARTSSMLYKNSDKRARDIGRELGVATLLEGSVRRYGNRVRVTSQLIDVATEKHLWADEYDRDLTDIFAIQSDVASQIAAALKATLTPEEEQRIEDRPTDNLEAYDFFLRGVDYRKQGKRPIAIRMFETAVELDLTFALAYARLSGVQTSTYWQHEDHSPERLAKAKAAVDKALELEPDLPGAHFALGMYYYQGLLDYDRALEQFAIALEGLPNDASTLAFIG
;
A
#
# COMPACT_ATOMS: atom_id res chain seq x y z
N ILE A 1 -0.61 13.21 -2.73
CA ILE A 1 -1.47 13.95 -3.67
C ILE A 1 -2.81 14.17 -2.99
N GLY A 2 -3.00 15.30 -2.32
CA GLY A 2 -4.19 15.56 -1.48
C GLY A 2 -5.49 15.81 -2.23
N ASP A 3 -5.44 16.43 -3.42
CA ASP A 3 -6.63 16.92 -4.13
C ASP A 3 -7.24 15.92 -5.13
N MET A 4 -6.73 14.68 -5.17
CA MET A 4 -7.20 13.66 -6.11
C MET A 4 -7.92 12.53 -5.39
N GLU A 5 -9.19 12.32 -5.73
CA GLU A 5 -9.96 11.18 -5.24
C GLU A 5 -9.61 9.92 -6.04
N VAL A 6 -9.28 8.83 -5.34
CA VAL A 6 -8.94 7.54 -5.94
C VAL A 6 -9.97 6.50 -5.52
N ILE A 7 -10.66 5.91 -6.50
CA ILE A 7 -11.62 4.84 -6.24
C ILE A 7 -10.90 3.61 -5.68
N ALA A 8 -11.51 3.01 -4.65
CA ALA A 8 -10.99 1.82 -4.01
C ALA A 8 -10.65 0.71 -5.02
N ARG A 9 -9.46 0.12 -4.87
CA ARG A 9 -8.96 -0.95 -5.74
C ARG A 9 -9.93 -2.14 -5.85
N THR A 10 -10.66 -2.47 -4.79
CA THR A 10 -11.64 -3.57 -4.81
C THR A 10 -12.78 -3.31 -5.80
N SER A 11 -13.27 -2.08 -5.88
CA SER A 11 -14.29 -1.66 -6.83
C SER A 11 -13.77 -1.68 -8.27
N SER A 12 -12.56 -1.17 -8.51
CA SER A 12 -11.97 -1.19 -9.86
C SER A 12 -11.61 -2.60 -10.33
N MET A 13 -11.22 -3.50 -9.42
CA MET A 13 -10.90 -4.89 -9.75
C MET A 13 -12.10 -5.71 -10.27
N LEU A 14 -13.34 -5.26 -10.05
CA LEU A 14 -14.54 -5.88 -10.64
C LEU A 14 -14.56 -5.79 -12.17
N TYR A 15 -13.85 -4.80 -12.74
CA TYR A 15 -13.74 -4.56 -14.18
C TYR A 15 -12.51 -5.21 -14.79
N LYS A 16 -11.73 -5.98 -14.02
CA LYS A 16 -10.55 -6.67 -14.52
C LYS A 16 -10.95 -7.65 -15.63
N ASN A 17 -10.32 -7.51 -16.81
CA ASN A 17 -10.62 -8.29 -18.02
C ASN A 17 -12.07 -8.11 -18.52
N SER A 18 -12.72 -6.99 -18.21
CA SER A 18 -14.03 -6.67 -18.75
C SER A 18 -13.92 -6.20 -20.21
N ASP A 19 -14.90 -6.56 -21.02
CA ASP A 19 -15.07 -6.02 -22.39
C ASP A 19 -15.78 -4.65 -22.41
N LYS A 20 -16.09 -4.07 -21.24
CA LYS A 20 -16.71 -2.75 -21.14
C LYS A 20 -15.77 -1.67 -21.66
N ARG A 21 -16.33 -0.66 -22.31
CA ARG A 21 -15.59 0.53 -22.75
C ARG A 21 -15.18 1.38 -21.56
N ALA A 22 -14.04 2.05 -21.67
CA ALA A 22 -13.52 2.99 -20.67
C ALA A 22 -14.58 4.02 -20.23
N ARG A 23 -15.38 4.53 -21.18
CA ARG A 23 -16.47 5.48 -20.87
C ARG A 23 -17.55 4.90 -19.94
N ASP A 24 -17.93 3.65 -20.15
CA ASP A 24 -18.97 2.99 -19.33
C ASP A 24 -18.44 2.68 -17.93
N ILE A 25 -17.20 2.20 -17.84
CA ILE A 25 -16.51 1.96 -16.56
C ILE A 25 -16.39 3.26 -15.77
N GLY A 26 -15.91 4.33 -16.41
CA GLY A 26 -15.74 5.62 -15.76
C GLY A 26 -17.06 6.23 -15.28
N ARG A 27 -18.16 6.08 -16.04
CA ARG A 27 -19.50 6.50 -15.61
C ARG A 27 -20.00 5.70 -14.40
N GLU A 28 -19.80 4.38 -14.39
CA GLU A 28 -20.23 3.53 -13.27
C GLU A 28 -19.43 3.79 -11.99
N LEU A 29 -18.14 4.10 -12.12
CA LEU A 29 -17.26 4.43 -10.99
C LEU A 29 -17.28 5.91 -10.61
N GLY A 30 -17.88 6.78 -11.42
CA GLY A 30 -17.93 8.22 -11.17
C GLY A 30 -16.59 8.94 -11.37
N VAL A 31 -15.70 8.43 -12.24
CA VAL A 31 -14.35 8.97 -12.43
C VAL A 31 -14.18 9.66 -13.79
N ALA A 32 -13.34 10.71 -13.81
CA ALA A 32 -12.98 11.43 -15.03
C ALA A 32 -11.85 10.76 -15.83
N THR A 33 -11.02 9.97 -15.15
CA THR A 33 -9.81 9.37 -15.73
C THR A 33 -9.66 7.94 -15.25
N LEU A 34 -9.23 7.05 -16.16
CA LEU A 34 -8.90 5.66 -15.84
C LEU A 34 -7.40 5.43 -16.04
N LEU A 35 -6.75 4.86 -15.04
CA LEU A 35 -5.39 4.34 -15.15
C LEU A 35 -5.47 2.82 -15.33
N GLU A 36 -4.98 2.35 -16.45
CA GLU A 36 -4.86 0.92 -16.76
C GLU A 36 -3.40 0.55 -16.88
N GLY A 37 -3.06 -0.68 -16.51
CA GLY A 37 -1.69 -1.15 -16.68
C GLY A 37 -1.55 -2.65 -16.56
N SER A 38 -0.40 -3.13 -17.01
CA SER A 38 -0.01 -4.53 -16.90
C SER A 38 1.47 -4.63 -16.52
N VAL A 39 1.80 -5.62 -15.72
CA VAL A 39 3.17 -5.93 -15.33
C VAL A 39 3.46 -7.36 -15.75
N ARG A 40 4.51 -7.57 -16.53
CA ARG A 40 5.00 -8.88 -16.93
C ARG A 40 6.45 -9.03 -16.50
N ARG A 41 6.80 -10.15 -15.89
CA ARG A 41 8.17 -10.47 -15.50
C ARG A 41 8.71 -11.61 -16.36
N TYR A 42 9.92 -11.44 -16.89
CA TYR A 42 10.67 -12.48 -17.58
C TYR A 42 12.09 -12.56 -17.01
N GLY A 43 12.34 -13.56 -16.18
CA GLY A 43 13.59 -13.67 -15.42
C GLY A 43 13.82 -12.44 -14.55
N ASN A 44 14.91 -11.71 -14.85
CA ASN A 44 15.27 -10.47 -14.17
C ASN A 44 14.77 -9.19 -14.87
N ARG A 45 14.00 -9.30 -15.95
CA ARG A 45 13.39 -8.13 -16.62
C ARG A 45 11.93 -8.01 -16.28
N VAL A 46 11.47 -6.78 -16.10
CA VAL A 46 10.06 -6.45 -15.96
C VAL A 46 9.65 -5.50 -17.07
N ARG A 47 8.53 -5.84 -17.67
CA ARG A 47 7.79 -4.99 -18.59
C ARG A 47 6.57 -4.42 -17.88
N VAL A 48 6.55 -3.10 -17.67
CA VAL A 48 5.38 -2.37 -17.17
C VAL A 48 4.79 -1.59 -18.33
N THR A 49 3.52 -1.81 -18.61
CA THR A 49 2.75 -0.96 -19.52
C THR A 49 1.73 -0.21 -18.69
N SER A 50 1.63 1.10 -18.85
CA SER A 50 0.64 1.91 -18.15
C SER A 50 0.07 2.95 -19.08
N GLN A 51 -1.23 3.18 -18.98
CA GLN A 51 -1.96 4.14 -19.80
C GLN A 51 -3.01 4.88 -18.98
N LEU A 52 -3.09 6.17 -19.23
CA LEU A 52 -4.06 7.07 -18.63
C LEU A 52 -5.07 7.46 -19.69
N ILE A 53 -6.36 7.23 -19.43
CA ILE A 53 -7.44 7.37 -20.39
C ILE A 53 -8.44 8.40 -19.88
N ASP A 54 -8.77 9.40 -20.71
CA ASP A 54 -9.86 10.33 -20.46
C ASP A 54 -11.20 9.63 -20.73
N VAL A 55 -12.06 9.54 -19.71
CA VAL A 55 -13.34 8.80 -19.78
C VAL A 55 -14.32 9.45 -20.76
N ALA A 56 -14.30 10.77 -20.91
CA ALA A 56 -15.26 11.50 -21.73
C ALA A 56 -14.98 11.32 -23.23
N THR A 57 -13.71 11.30 -23.61
CA THR A 57 -13.25 11.25 -25.00
C THR A 57 -12.70 9.89 -25.42
N GLU A 58 -12.47 8.97 -24.47
CA GLU A 58 -11.78 7.68 -24.64
C GLU A 58 -10.37 7.81 -25.25
N LYS A 59 -9.75 8.99 -25.13
CA LYS A 59 -8.40 9.22 -25.62
C LYS A 59 -7.36 8.89 -24.55
N HIS A 60 -6.24 8.35 -24.97
CA HIS A 60 -5.06 8.23 -24.13
C HIS A 60 -4.51 9.64 -23.85
N LEU A 61 -4.51 10.02 -22.57
CA LEU A 61 -3.81 11.20 -22.07
C LEU A 61 -2.30 10.94 -22.00
N TRP A 62 -1.94 9.70 -21.66
CA TRP A 62 -0.56 9.23 -21.58
C TRP A 62 -0.54 7.71 -21.73
N ALA A 63 0.55 7.19 -22.30
CA ALA A 63 0.85 5.77 -22.31
C ALA A 63 2.37 5.61 -22.34
N ASP A 64 2.89 4.71 -21.53
CA ASP A 64 4.32 4.40 -21.48
C ASP A 64 4.56 2.90 -21.30
N GLU A 65 5.71 2.45 -21.79
CA GLU A 65 6.18 1.07 -21.70
C GLU A 65 7.61 1.07 -21.15
N TYR A 66 7.77 0.50 -19.96
CA TYR A 66 9.07 0.31 -19.33
C TYR A 66 9.50 -1.14 -19.53
N ASP A 67 10.65 -1.36 -20.15
CA ASP A 67 11.33 -2.66 -20.16
C ASP A 67 12.70 -2.53 -19.49
N ARG A 68 12.72 -2.80 -18.19
CA ARG A 68 13.89 -2.58 -17.33
C ARG A 68 14.26 -3.84 -16.58
N ASP A 69 15.52 -3.90 -16.16
CA ASP A 69 16.00 -4.92 -15.24
C ASP A 69 15.45 -4.63 -13.83
N LEU A 70 15.08 -5.68 -13.10
CA LEU A 70 14.50 -5.63 -11.74
C LEU A 70 15.46 -5.10 -10.69
N THR A 71 16.74 -4.97 -11.01
CA THR A 71 17.78 -4.41 -10.14
C THR A 71 17.47 -3.00 -9.65
N ASP A 72 16.58 -2.25 -10.32
CA ASP A 72 16.12 -0.94 -9.85
C ASP A 72 14.58 -0.80 -9.89
N ILE A 73 13.88 -1.74 -9.24
CA ILE A 73 12.42 -1.70 -9.16
C ILE A 73 11.88 -0.41 -8.55
N PHE A 74 12.62 0.21 -7.61
CA PHE A 74 12.20 1.45 -6.97
C PHE A 74 12.31 2.64 -7.93
N ALA A 75 13.38 2.75 -8.73
CA ALA A 75 13.41 3.78 -9.78
C ALA A 75 12.28 3.60 -10.79
N ILE A 76 11.93 2.36 -11.16
CA ILE A 76 10.76 2.11 -12.03
C ILE A 76 9.48 2.62 -11.36
N GLN A 77 9.30 2.38 -10.05
CA GLN A 77 8.13 2.85 -9.30
C GLN A 77 8.07 4.39 -9.25
N SER A 78 9.18 5.03 -8.91
CA SER A 78 9.29 6.50 -8.84
C SER A 78 9.06 7.14 -10.21
N ASP A 79 9.67 6.62 -11.27
CA ASP A 79 9.49 7.12 -12.64
C ASP A 79 8.02 7.04 -13.07
N VAL A 80 7.38 5.89 -12.87
CA VAL A 80 5.96 5.69 -13.21
C VAL A 80 5.07 6.64 -12.41
N ALA A 81 5.31 6.80 -11.11
CA ALA A 81 4.54 7.69 -10.25
C ALA A 81 4.68 9.16 -10.69
N SER A 82 5.91 9.62 -10.94
CA SER A 82 6.20 10.97 -11.43
C SER A 82 5.55 11.25 -12.78
N GLN A 83 5.58 10.29 -13.71
CA GLN A 83 4.94 10.44 -15.01
C GLN A 83 3.42 10.49 -14.92
N ILE A 84 2.81 9.67 -14.06
CA ILE A 84 1.36 9.71 -13.81
C ILE A 84 0.97 11.07 -13.21
N ALA A 85 1.70 11.56 -12.21
CA ALA A 85 1.46 12.87 -11.61
C ALA A 85 1.55 14.01 -12.63
N ALA A 86 2.58 13.99 -13.49
CA ALA A 86 2.74 14.96 -14.57
C ALA A 86 1.61 14.88 -15.62
N ALA A 87 1.21 13.67 -16.03
CA ALA A 87 0.13 13.46 -16.99
C ALA A 87 -1.24 13.94 -16.44
N LEU A 88 -1.46 13.77 -15.14
CA LEU A 88 -2.64 14.27 -14.43
C LEU A 88 -2.57 15.77 -14.12
N LYS A 89 -1.42 16.43 -14.40
CA LYS A 89 -1.14 17.82 -14.02
C LYS A 89 -1.36 18.06 -12.51
N ALA A 90 -1.08 17.05 -11.71
CA ALA A 90 -1.13 17.16 -10.26
C ALA A 90 -0.03 18.13 -9.79
N THR A 91 -0.38 19.03 -8.87
CA THR A 91 0.63 19.83 -8.17
C THR A 91 1.08 19.02 -6.97
N LEU A 92 2.33 18.58 -6.98
CA LEU A 92 2.93 17.85 -5.86
C LEU A 92 3.55 18.85 -4.88
N THR A 93 3.40 18.61 -3.58
CA THR A 93 4.21 19.33 -2.58
C THR A 93 5.65 18.79 -2.58
N PRO A 94 6.63 19.55 -2.09
CA PRO A 94 8.00 19.03 -1.93
C PRO A 94 8.07 17.74 -1.11
N GLU A 95 7.22 17.59 -0.08
CA GLU A 95 7.16 16.34 0.69
C GLU A 95 6.58 15.18 -0.14
N GLU A 96 5.62 15.45 -1.03
CA GLU A 96 5.06 14.43 -1.92
C GLU A 96 6.05 13.99 -2.99
N GLU A 97 6.86 14.91 -3.53
CA GLU A 97 7.95 14.58 -4.45
C GLU A 97 9.00 13.70 -3.77
N GLN A 98 9.42 14.07 -2.54
CA GLN A 98 10.37 13.26 -1.77
C GLN A 98 9.83 11.86 -1.49
N ARG A 99 8.54 11.74 -1.11
CA ARG A 99 7.89 10.45 -0.87
C ARG A 99 7.80 9.55 -2.11
N ILE A 100 7.81 10.12 -3.32
CA ILE A 100 7.85 9.33 -4.56
C ILE A 100 9.23 8.69 -4.75
N GLU A 101 10.29 9.35 -4.29
CA GLU A 101 11.67 8.85 -4.37
C GLU A 101 12.05 7.92 -3.22
N ASP A 102 11.29 7.94 -2.13
CA ASP A 102 11.53 7.12 -0.94
C ASP A 102 11.53 5.62 -1.27
N ARG A 103 12.62 4.96 -0.86
CA ARG A 103 12.79 3.51 -1.00
C ARG A 103 12.42 2.85 0.31
N PRO A 104 11.39 1.98 0.35
CA PRO A 104 11.01 1.29 1.58
C PRO A 104 12.10 0.38 2.15
N THR A 105 13.05 -0.07 1.33
CA THR A 105 14.17 -0.93 1.70
C THR A 105 15.24 -0.89 0.60
N ASP A 106 16.51 -1.10 0.95
CA ASP A 106 17.59 -1.34 -0.01
C ASP A 106 17.74 -2.84 -0.38
N ASN A 107 16.98 -3.72 0.26
CA ASN A 107 17.04 -5.16 0.03
C ASN A 107 15.85 -5.63 -0.82
N LEU A 108 16.09 -5.91 -2.10
CA LEU A 108 15.07 -6.38 -3.04
C LEU A 108 14.45 -7.73 -2.65
N GLU A 109 15.20 -8.60 -1.98
CA GLU A 109 14.67 -9.87 -1.50
C GLU A 109 13.71 -9.65 -0.33
N ALA A 110 14.06 -8.75 0.59
CA ALA A 110 13.15 -8.32 1.67
C ALA A 110 11.86 -7.71 1.09
N TYR A 111 11.97 -6.91 0.02
CA TYR A 111 10.81 -6.34 -0.66
C TYR A 111 9.91 -7.40 -1.33
N ASP A 112 10.48 -8.44 -1.96
CA ASP A 112 9.70 -9.55 -2.53
C ASP A 112 8.89 -10.27 -1.45
N PHE A 113 9.53 -10.61 -0.33
CA PHE A 113 8.85 -11.21 0.81
C PHE A 113 7.76 -10.30 1.37
N PHE A 114 8.05 -9.00 1.51
CA PHE A 114 7.05 -8.01 1.92
C PHE A 114 5.81 -8.01 1.00
N LEU A 115 6.01 -7.95 -0.32
CA LEU A 115 4.90 -7.96 -1.30
C LEU A 115 4.09 -9.25 -1.23
N ARG A 116 4.76 -10.41 -1.08
CA ARG A 116 4.09 -11.70 -0.88
C ARG A 116 3.28 -11.72 0.42
N GLY A 117 3.80 -11.14 1.50
CA GLY A 117 3.06 -10.96 2.76
C GLY A 117 1.79 -10.13 2.57
N VAL A 118 1.88 -9.02 1.83
CA VAL A 118 0.72 -8.18 1.50
C VAL A 118 -0.33 -8.96 0.71
N ASP A 119 0.07 -9.76 -0.26
CA ASP A 119 -0.84 -10.58 -1.07
C ASP A 119 -1.51 -11.68 -0.25
N TYR A 120 -0.76 -12.45 0.54
CA TYR A 120 -1.32 -13.49 1.40
C TYR A 120 -2.26 -12.94 2.47
N ARG A 121 -1.99 -11.74 3.00
CA ARG A 121 -2.91 -11.05 3.93
C ARG A 121 -4.25 -10.77 3.26
N LYS A 122 -4.24 -10.26 2.01
CA LYS A 122 -5.46 -10.00 1.23
C LYS A 122 -6.27 -11.26 0.95
N GLN A 123 -5.59 -12.39 0.75
CA GLN A 123 -6.23 -13.69 0.60
C GLN A 123 -6.75 -14.29 1.93
N GLY A 124 -6.56 -13.61 3.06
CA GLY A 124 -6.93 -14.13 4.39
C GLY A 124 -5.98 -15.20 4.93
N LYS A 125 -4.85 -15.47 4.28
CA LYS A 125 -3.87 -16.50 4.68
C LYS A 125 -2.87 -15.94 5.70
N ARG A 126 -3.38 -15.53 6.88
CA ARG A 126 -2.61 -14.81 7.92
C ARG A 126 -1.33 -15.52 8.37
N PRO A 127 -1.30 -16.84 8.65
CA PRO A 127 -0.07 -17.50 9.07
C PRO A 127 1.05 -17.43 8.03
N ILE A 128 0.71 -17.48 6.75
CA ILE A 128 1.68 -17.35 5.66
C ILE A 128 2.13 -15.90 5.55
N ALA A 129 1.21 -14.94 5.65
CA ALA A 129 1.54 -13.52 5.62
C ALA A 129 2.51 -13.13 6.74
N ILE A 130 2.29 -13.62 7.97
CA ILE A 130 3.19 -13.43 9.12
C ILE A 130 4.60 -13.90 8.76
N ARG A 131 4.75 -15.15 8.27
CA ARG A 131 6.05 -15.69 7.89
C ARG A 131 6.75 -14.88 6.82
N MET A 132 6.01 -14.39 5.82
CA MET A 132 6.62 -13.56 4.77
C MET A 132 7.11 -12.22 5.33
N PHE A 133 6.36 -11.57 6.22
CA PHE A 133 6.80 -10.33 6.86
C PHE A 133 7.95 -10.56 7.85
N GLU A 134 7.96 -11.67 8.59
CA GLU A 134 9.07 -12.07 9.46
C GLU A 134 10.36 -12.23 8.64
N THR A 135 10.31 -12.96 7.52
CA THR A 135 11.48 -13.08 6.63
C THR A 135 11.90 -11.74 6.04
N ALA A 136 10.96 -10.85 5.70
CA ALA A 136 11.30 -9.52 5.19
C ALA A 136 12.10 -8.69 6.22
N VAL A 137 11.68 -8.70 7.49
CA VAL A 137 12.40 -7.96 8.55
C VAL A 137 13.68 -8.65 9.00
N GLU A 138 13.80 -9.97 8.84
CA GLU A 138 15.07 -10.69 9.06
C GLU A 138 16.12 -10.34 8.00
N LEU A 139 15.69 -10.14 6.76
CA LEU A 139 16.55 -9.74 5.64
C LEU A 139 16.93 -8.25 5.66
N ASP A 140 16.08 -7.41 6.24
CA ASP A 140 16.34 -5.99 6.45
C ASP A 140 15.73 -5.51 7.78
N LEU A 141 16.60 -5.37 8.79
CA LEU A 141 16.24 -4.91 10.13
C LEU A 141 15.81 -3.43 10.19
N THR A 142 15.99 -2.68 9.10
CA THR A 142 15.60 -1.27 8.99
C THR A 142 14.31 -1.06 8.20
N PHE A 143 13.65 -2.13 7.75
CA PHE A 143 12.44 -2.06 6.93
C PHE A 143 11.18 -1.72 7.77
N ALA A 144 11.03 -0.45 8.14
CA ALA A 144 9.97 0.04 9.04
C ALA A 144 8.55 -0.35 8.59
N LEU A 145 8.26 -0.24 7.28
CA LEU A 145 6.95 -0.60 6.72
C LEU A 145 6.64 -2.10 6.87
N ALA A 146 7.63 -2.99 6.77
CA ALA A 146 7.44 -4.42 6.98
C ALA A 146 7.09 -4.73 8.45
N TYR A 147 7.75 -4.07 9.40
CA TYR A 147 7.41 -4.15 10.82
C TYR A 147 5.97 -3.66 11.11
N ALA A 148 5.55 -2.55 10.50
CA ALA A 148 4.19 -2.04 10.63
C ALA A 148 3.14 -3.04 10.11
N ARG A 149 3.38 -3.65 8.93
CA ARG A 149 2.49 -4.68 8.37
C ARG A 149 2.48 -5.96 9.21
N LEU A 150 3.63 -6.36 9.76
CA LEU A 150 3.74 -7.48 10.68
C LEU A 150 2.86 -7.25 11.91
N SER A 151 2.98 -6.09 12.57
CA SER A 151 2.13 -5.75 13.71
C SER A 151 0.63 -5.83 13.38
N GLY A 152 0.22 -5.26 12.25
CA GLY A 152 -1.17 -5.28 11.82
C GLY A 152 -1.71 -6.70 11.62
N VAL A 153 -0.95 -7.61 11.01
CA VAL A 153 -1.41 -8.99 10.82
C VAL A 153 -1.44 -9.77 12.14
N GLN A 154 -0.44 -9.57 13.03
CA GLN A 154 -0.38 -10.19 14.36
C GLN A 154 -1.61 -9.77 15.21
N THR A 155 -1.93 -8.48 15.20
CA THR A 155 -3.12 -7.93 15.87
C THR A 155 -4.41 -8.52 15.30
N SER A 156 -4.51 -8.62 13.97
CA SER A 156 -5.70 -9.18 13.33
C SER A 156 -5.90 -10.67 13.64
N THR A 157 -4.81 -11.44 13.79
CA THR A 157 -4.85 -12.85 14.20
C THR A 157 -5.37 -12.99 15.63
N TYR A 158 -4.97 -12.09 16.54
CA TYR A 158 -5.49 -12.02 17.90
C TYR A 158 -6.99 -11.69 17.92
N TRP A 159 -7.41 -10.67 17.18
CA TRP A 159 -8.81 -10.24 17.08
C TRP A 159 -9.74 -11.34 16.57
N GLN A 160 -9.28 -12.10 15.57
CA GLN A 160 -10.07 -13.16 14.94
C GLN A 160 -10.06 -14.46 15.75
N HIS A 161 -9.46 -14.48 16.94
CA HIS A 161 -9.36 -15.65 17.81
C HIS A 161 -8.65 -16.86 17.17
N GLU A 162 -7.85 -16.62 16.11
CA GLU A 162 -6.97 -17.65 15.53
C GLU A 162 -5.82 -17.99 16.48
N ASP A 163 -5.30 -16.98 17.17
CA ASP A 163 -4.38 -17.10 18.30
C ASP A 163 -4.58 -15.91 19.24
N HIS A 164 -5.37 -16.13 20.29
CA HIS A 164 -5.73 -15.10 21.28
C HIS A 164 -4.78 -15.10 22.50
N SER A 165 -3.50 -15.41 22.28
CA SER A 165 -2.51 -15.45 23.35
C SER A 165 -1.94 -14.05 23.67
N PRO A 166 -1.58 -13.76 24.93
CA PRO A 166 -0.84 -12.56 25.29
C PRO A 166 0.48 -12.42 24.50
N GLU A 167 1.12 -13.53 24.18
CA GLU A 167 2.35 -13.57 23.38
C GLU A 167 2.13 -13.06 21.96
N ARG A 168 0.99 -13.35 21.34
CA ARG A 168 0.62 -12.82 20.02
C ARG A 168 0.53 -11.30 20.05
N LEU A 169 -0.11 -10.78 21.09
CA LEU A 169 -0.28 -9.34 21.26
C LEU A 169 1.05 -8.64 21.60
N ALA A 170 1.90 -9.28 22.41
CA ALA A 170 3.26 -8.78 22.69
C ALA A 170 4.11 -8.69 21.41
N LYS A 171 4.03 -9.69 20.53
CA LYS A 171 4.70 -9.65 19.21
C LYS A 171 4.19 -8.51 18.33
N ALA A 172 2.87 -8.27 18.33
CA ALA A 172 2.29 -7.14 17.59
C ALA A 172 2.82 -5.80 18.10
N LYS A 173 2.89 -5.63 19.43
CA LYS A 173 3.42 -4.41 20.06
C LYS A 173 4.89 -4.20 19.74
N ALA A 174 5.71 -5.24 19.90
CA ALA A 174 7.14 -5.16 19.60
C ALA A 174 7.40 -4.78 18.13
N ALA A 175 6.62 -5.31 17.20
CA ALA A 175 6.76 -4.98 15.79
C ALA A 175 6.40 -3.52 15.50
N VAL A 176 5.30 -2.98 16.03
CA VAL A 176 4.94 -1.57 15.78
C VAL A 176 5.88 -0.60 16.49
N ASP A 177 6.37 -0.95 17.68
CA ASP A 177 7.38 -0.16 18.38
C ASP A 177 8.65 -0.05 17.56
N LYS A 178 9.08 -1.15 16.93
CA LYS A 178 10.25 -1.13 16.05
C LYS A 178 10.00 -0.28 14.80
N ALA A 179 8.81 -0.34 14.21
CA ALA A 179 8.46 0.50 13.08
C ALA A 179 8.54 2.00 13.43
N LEU A 180 8.01 2.40 14.58
CA LEU A 180 8.04 3.80 15.07
C LEU A 180 9.43 4.24 15.56
N GLU A 181 10.27 3.30 16.02
CA GLU A 181 11.67 3.58 16.33
C GLU A 181 12.47 3.92 15.07
N LEU A 182 12.21 3.19 13.97
CA LEU A 182 12.90 3.38 12.69
C LEU A 182 12.39 4.62 11.95
N GLU A 183 11.06 4.79 11.87
CA GLU A 183 10.40 5.90 11.20
C GLU A 183 9.23 6.41 12.05
N PRO A 184 9.46 7.42 12.91
CA PRO A 184 8.46 7.94 13.83
C PRO A 184 7.21 8.48 13.15
N ASP A 185 7.36 9.09 11.98
CA ASP A 185 6.26 9.73 11.24
C ASP A 185 5.61 8.79 10.21
N LEU A 186 5.96 7.49 10.21
CA LEU A 186 5.45 6.53 9.25
C LEU A 186 3.94 6.32 9.42
N PRO A 187 3.09 6.73 8.47
CA PRO A 187 1.64 6.68 8.65
C PRO A 187 1.13 5.24 8.82
N GLY A 188 1.77 4.28 8.14
CA GLY A 188 1.47 2.86 8.27
C GLY A 188 1.76 2.29 9.66
N ALA A 189 2.73 2.86 10.38
CA ALA A 189 3.06 2.46 11.76
C ALA A 189 2.05 3.02 12.75
N HIS A 190 1.65 4.30 12.61
CA HIS A 190 0.55 4.87 13.38
C HIS A 190 -0.76 4.12 13.16
N PHE A 191 -1.09 3.75 11.91
CA PHE A 191 -2.26 2.92 11.63
C PHE A 191 -2.17 1.56 12.34
N ALA A 192 -1.01 0.89 12.29
CA ALA A 192 -0.82 -0.39 12.97
C ALA A 192 -0.94 -0.26 14.49
N LEU A 193 -0.46 0.85 15.08
CA LEU A 193 -0.57 1.11 16.51
C LEU A 193 -2.03 1.39 16.92
N GLY A 194 -2.76 2.15 16.11
CA GLY A 194 -4.19 2.37 16.30
C GLY A 194 -4.97 1.05 16.26
N MET A 195 -4.66 0.17 15.31
CA MET A 195 -5.25 -1.17 15.24
C MET A 195 -4.91 -2.01 16.47
N TYR A 196 -3.67 -1.93 16.97
CA TYR A 196 -3.26 -2.60 18.20
C TYR A 196 -4.08 -2.13 19.41
N TYR A 197 -4.28 -0.82 19.57
CA TYR A 197 -5.13 -0.28 20.64
C TYR A 197 -6.59 -0.71 20.48
N TYR A 198 -7.14 -0.58 19.27
CA TYR A 198 -8.53 -0.88 18.98
C TYR A 198 -8.87 -2.37 19.17
N GLN A 199 -8.09 -3.26 18.54
CA GLN A 199 -8.40 -4.69 18.48
C GLN A 199 -7.70 -5.50 19.58
N GLY A 200 -6.53 -5.05 20.01
CA GLY A 200 -5.73 -5.75 21.01
C GLY A 200 -6.11 -5.39 22.43
N LEU A 201 -6.31 -4.09 22.70
CA LEU A 201 -6.55 -3.56 24.04
C LEU A 201 -7.97 -3.02 24.27
N LEU A 202 -8.77 -2.90 23.21
CA LEU A 202 -10.10 -2.26 23.25
C LEU A 202 -10.03 -0.80 23.75
N ASP A 203 -8.89 -0.14 23.52
CA ASP A 203 -8.65 1.25 23.91
C ASP A 203 -8.93 2.16 22.72
N TYR A 204 -10.19 2.55 22.61
CA TYR A 204 -10.69 3.30 21.45
C TYR A 204 -10.17 4.73 21.39
N ASP A 205 -9.95 5.37 22.54
CA ASP A 205 -9.47 6.74 22.60
C ASP A 205 -8.04 6.83 22.03
N ARG A 206 -7.13 5.97 22.50
CA ARG A 206 -5.77 5.90 21.94
C ARG A 206 -5.76 5.41 20.50
N ALA A 207 -6.69 4.55 20.11
CA ALA A 207 -6.79 4.14 18.72
C ALA A 207 -7.12 5.32 17.79
N LEU A 208 -8.11 6.13 18.17
CA LEU A 208 -8.54 7.29 17.38
C LEU A 208 -7.43 8.33 17.22
N GLU A 209 -6.66 8.60 18.28
CA GLU A 209 -5.48 9.48 18.21
C GLU A 209 -4.48 9.01 17.14
N GLN A 210 -4.18 7.72 17.11
CA GLN A 210 -3.23 7.15 16.15
C GLN A 210 -3.79 7.11 14.72
N PHE A 211 -5.10 6.85 14.56
CA PHE A 211 -5.75 6.89 13.25
C PHE A 211 -5.78 8.31 12.67
N ALA A 212 -5.94 9.34 13.50
CA ALA A 212 -5.87 10.73 13.06
C ALA A 212 -4.49 11.06 12.47
N ILE A 213 -3.41 10.68 13.15
CA ILE A 213 -2.03 10.86 12.65
C ILE A 213 -1.82 10.09 11.34
N ALA A 214 -2.29 8.84 11.27
CA ALA A 214 -2.15 8.03 10.07
C ALA A 214 -2.88 8.66 8.85
N LEU A 215 -4.03 9.31 9.07
CA LEU A 215 -4.82 9.92 8.02
C LEU A 215 -4.13 11.14 7.39
N GLU A 216 -3.41 11.93 8.19
CA GLU A 216 -2.62 13.07 7.68
C GLU A 216 -1.57 12.62 6.65
N GLY A 217 -1.00 11.43 6.84
CA GLY A 217 -0.01 10.86 5.93
C GLY A 217 -0.57 9.96 4.81
N LEU A 218 -1.84 9.56 4.89
CA LEU A 218 -2.50 8.67 3.93
C LEU A 218 -3.93 9.16 3.58
N PRO A 219 -4.08 10.36 3.01
CA PRO A 219 -5.39 11.00 2.82
C PRO A 219 -6.36 10.18 1.93
N ASN A 220 -5.86 9.22 1.16
CA ASN A 220 -6.64 8.39 0.24
C ASN A 220 -6.54 6.87 0.51
N ASP A 221 -5.99 6.43 1.67
CA ASP A 221 -5.94 5.01 1.98
C ASP A 221 -7.29 4.48 2.48
N ALA A 222 -7.96 3.70 1.64
CA ALA A 222 -9.27 3.09 1.92
C ALA A 222 -9.27 2.22 3.20
N SER A 223 -8.12 1.71 3.64
CA SER A 223 -8.04 0.94 4.89
C SER A 223 -8.09 1.86 6.12
N THR A 224 -7.54 3.07 6.03
CA THR A 224 -7.51 4.08 7.09
C THR A 224 -8.86 4.79 7.23
N LEU A 225 -9.50 5.11 6.11
CA LEU A 225 -10.83 5.74 6.08
C LEU A 225 -11.95 4.86 6.68
N ALA A 226 -11.81 3.52 6.62
CA ALA A 226 -12.82 2.59 7.12
C ALA A 226 -12.92 2.49 8.66
N PHE A 227 -11.93 3.01 9.42
CA PHE A 227 -11.90 2.94 10.89
C PHE A 227 -12.20 4.26 11.59
N ILE A 228 -12.31 5.36 10.85
CA ILE A 228 -12.60 6.70 11.39
C ILE A 228 -14.09 7.08 11.19
N GLY A 229 -14.80 6.37 10.31
CA GLY A 229 -16.22 6.62 9.96
C GLY A 229 -17.23 5.71 10.65
#